data_AF-A0A8T3RNR8-F1
#
_entry.id   AF-A0A8T3RNR8-F1
#
_cell.length_a   1.000
_cell.length_b   1.000
_cell.length_c   1.000
_cell.angle_alpha   90.00
_cell.angle_beta   90.00
_cell.angle_gamma   90.00
#
_symmetry.space_group_name_H-M   'P 1'
#
loop_
_entity.id
_entity.type
_entity.pdbx_description
1 polymer ?
#
loop_
_entity_poly.entity_id
_entity_poly.type
_entity_poly.pdbx_seq_one_letter_code
_entity_poly.pdbx_strand_id
1 'polypeptide(L)' 'PVVPIAIQGTRNILRAGNWAPSRGKVTITIGPAIDTGARAAASGHDLWKTALELRAAAREFIQAHCHEPDLRGCE' A
#
# COMPACT_ATOMS: atom_id res chain seq x y z
N PRO A 1 -0.08 -15.77 1.23
CA PRO A 1 -0.10 -14.74 0.15
C PRO A 1 -0.54 -13.39 0.72
N VAL A 2 -0.02 -12.29 0.18
CA VAL A 2 -0.40 -10.91 0.54
C VAL A 2 -1.02 -10.24 -0.68
N VAL A 3 -2.16 -9.57 -0.56
CA VAL A 3 -2.79 -8.86 -1.69
C VAL A 3 -2.72 -7.36 -1.43
N PRO A 4 -1.97 -6.58 -2.22
CA PRO A 4 -1.91 -5.14 -2.05
C PRO A 4 -3.19 -4.49 -2.61
N ILE A 5 -3.77 -3.55 -1.84
CA ILE A 5 -4.97 -2.81 -2.22
C ILE A 5 -4.67 -1.33 -2.07
N ALA A 6 -4.82 -0.58 -3.16
CA ALA A 6 -4.72 0.87 -3.15
C ALA A 6 -6.13 1.48 -3.04
N ILE A 7 -6.28 2.44 -2.14
CA ILE A 7 -7.54 3.17 -1.93
C ILE A 7 -7.26 4.65 -2.17
N GLN A 8 -7.91 5.22 -3.17
CA GLN A 8 -7.78 6.62 -3.56
C GLN A 8 -9.07 7.38 -3.25
N GLY A 9 -8.93 8.63 -2.79
CA GLY A 9 -10.04 9.58 -2.67
C GLY A 9 -10.72 9.62 -1.30
N THR A 10 -10.51 8.62 -0.44
CA THR A 10 -11.06 8.60 0.93
C THR A 10 -10.60 9.79 1.76
N ARG A 11 -9.32 10.17 1.68
CA ARG A 11 -8.76 11.33 2.38
C ARG A 11 -9.30 12.68 1.87
N ASN A 12 -9.78 12.73 0.62
CA ASN A 12 -10.43 13.92 0.08
C ASN A 12 -11.89 14.03 0.55
N ILE A 13 -12.56 12.89 0.71
CA ILE A 13 -13.93 12.79 1.26
C ILE A 13 -13.93 13.14 2.74
N LEU A 14 -13.06 12.51 3.53
CA LEU A 14 -12.97 12.72 4.97
C LEU A 14 -11.52 12.60 5.43
N ARG A 15 -10.90 13.74 5.70
CA ARG A 15 -9.57 13.79 6.29
C ARG A 15 -9.66 13.54 7.79
N ALA A 16 -8.66 12.86 8.36
CA ALA A 16 -8.54 12.71 9.80
C ALA A 16 -8.58 14.08 10.49
N GLY A 17 -9.36 14.19 11.56
CA GLY A 17 -9.60 15.45 12.28
C GLY A 17 -10.81 16.25 11.79
N ASN A 18 -11.38 15.91 10.63
CA ASN A 18 -12.66 16.47 10.19
C ASN A 18 -13.82 15.55 10.59
N TRP A 19 -15.00 16.14 10.79
CA TRP A 19 -16.22 15.41 11.14
C TRP A 19 -17.25 15.38 9.99
N ALA A 20 -17.20 16.35 9.07
CA ALA A 20 -18.13 16.46 7.96
C ALA A 20 -17.49 15.92 6.66
N PRO A 21 -18.05 14.84 6.07
CA PRO A 21 -17.55 14.31 4.80
C PRO A 21 -18.01 15.17 3.61
N SER A 22 -17.17 15.27 2.58
CA SER A 22 -17.53 15.86 1.29
C SER A 22 -17.94 14.79 0.27
N ARG A 23 -18.69 15.18 -0.77
CA ARG A 23 -18.98 14.26 -1.88
C ARG A 23 -17.72 14.05 -2.71
N GLY A 24 -17.42 12.80 -3.04
CA GLY A 24 -16.26 12.45 -3.85
C GLY A 24 -16.33 11.02 -4.39
N LYS A 25 -15.40 10.69 -5.27
CA LYS A 25 -15.24 9.34 -5.81
C LYS A 25 -14.18 8.57 -5.00
N VAL A 26 -14.49 7.34 -4.64
CA VAL A 26 -13.50 6.38 -4.13
C VAL A 26 -13.15 5.42 -5.26
N THR A 27 -11.85 5.24 -5.50
CA THR A 27 -11.33 4.22 -6.42
C THR A 27 -10.57 3.17 -5.61
N ILE A 28 -10.86 1.90 -5.85
CA ILE A 28 -10.19 0.76 -5.23
C ILE A 28 -9.48 -0.02 -6.33
N THR A 29 -8.16 -0.16 -6.20
CA THR A 29 -7.35 -0.96 -7.14
C THR A 29 -6.77 -2.15 -6.39
N ILE A 30 -7.11 -3.35 -6.85
CA ILE A 30 -6.66 -4.61 -6.25
C ILE A 30 -5.50 -5.14 -7.10
N GLY A 31 -4.34 -5.29 -6.47
CA GLY A 31 -3.15 -5.82 -7.13
C GLY A 31 -3.10 -7.34 -7.16
N PRO A 32 -2.15 -7.91 -7.91
CA PRO A 32 -1.93 -9.35 -7.92
C PRO A 32 -1.50 -9.85 -6.54
N ALA A 33 -1.85 -11.10 -6.22
CA ALA A 33 -1.38 -11.74 -5.01
C ALA A 33 0.14 -11.88 -5.03
N ILE A 34 0.77 -11.35 -3.99
CA ILE A 34 2.18 -11.50 -3.72
C ILE A 34 2.41 -12.86 -3.06
N ASP A 35 3.25 -13.68 -3.71
CA ASP A 35 3.66 -14.97 -3.19
C ASP A 35 4.64 -14.81 -2.00
N THR A 36 4.20 -15.30 -0.84
CA THR A 36 4.97 -15.30 0.40
C THR A 36 6.05 -16.38 0.43
N GLY A 37 5.80 -17.55 -0.18
CA GLY A 37 6.74 -18.67 -0.22
C GLY A 37 7.93 -18.38 -1.12
N ALA A 38 7.68 -17.85 -2.32
CA ALA A 38 8.74 -17.44 -3.25
C ALA A 38 9.69 -16.39 -2.63
N ARG A 39 9.13 -15.45 -1.85
CA ARG A 39 9.92 -14.41 -1.16
C ARG A 39 10.67 -14.91 0.06
N ALA A 40 10.07 -15.83 0.82
CA ALA A 40 10.78 -16.50 1.90
C ALA A 40 11.99 -17.28 1.37
N ALA A 41 11.85 -17.97 0.23
CA ALA A 41 12.97 -18.65 -0.42
C ALA A 41 14.07 -17.65 -0.85
N ALA A 42 13.68 -16.54 -1.49
CA ALA A 42 14.63 -15.50 -1.92
C ALA A 42 15.35 -14.79 -0.75
N SER A 43 14.73 -14.73 0.44
CA SER A 43 15.31 -14.14 1.64
C SER A 43 16.11 -15.14 2.49
N GLY A 44 16.38 -16.35 1.99
CA GLY A 44 17.08 -17.38 2.77
C GLY A 44 16.28 -17.86 3.98
N HIS A 45 14.95 -17.79 3.90
CA HIS A 45 14.01 -18.07 4.99
C HIS A 45 14.16 -17.19 6.24
N ASP A 46 14.91 -16.08 6.17
CA ASP A 46 14.90 -15.07 7.22
C ASP A 46 13.57 -14.31 7.22
N LEU A 47 12.78 -14.49 8.29
CA LEU A 47 11.43 -13.96 8.42
C LEU A 47 11.40 -12.44 8.38
N TRP A 48 12.40 -11.78 8.97
CA TRP A 48 12.47 -10.33 9.01
C TRP A 48 12.70 -9.75 7.61
N LYS A 49 13.70 -10.28 6.89
CA LYS A 49 13.96 -9.91 5.50
C LYS A 49 12.76 -10.22 4.61
N THR A 50 12.10 -11.38 4.77
CA THR A 50 10.87 -11.67 4.02
C THR A 50 9.80 -10.61 4.26
N ALA A 51 9.58 -10.20 5.52
CA ALA A 51 8.59 -9.20 5.87
C ALA A 51 8.91 -7.82 5.25
N LEU A 52 10.19 -7.42 5.24
CA LEU A 52 10.63 -6.18 4.60
C LEU A 52 10.39 -6.19 3.09
N GLU A 53 10.73 -7.28 2.40
CA GLU A 53 10.50 -7.45 0.96
C GLU A 53 8.99 -7.48 0.61
N LEU A 54 8.19 -8.17 1.43
CA LEU A 54 6.73 -8.17 1.30
C LEU A 54 6.17 -6.75 1.42
N ARG A 55 6.61 -6.00 2.44
CA ARG A 55 6.20 -4.61 2.66
C ARG A 55 6.63 -3.71 1.51
N ALA A 56 7.86 -3.86 1.02
CA ALA A 56 8.40 -3.02 -0.04
C ALA A 56 7.58 -3.15 -1.32
N ALA A 57 7.34 -4.38 -1.79
CA ALA A 57 6.57 -4.56 -3.02
C ALA A 57 5.09 -4.22 -2.87
N ALA A 58 4.49 -4.51 -1.71
CA ALA A 58 3.11 -4.08 -1.46
C ALA A 58 3.00 -2.55 -1.48
N ARG A 59 3.99 -1.86 -0.88
CA ARG A 59 4.03 -0.39 -0.88
C ARG A 59 4.22 0.17 -2.27
N GLU A 60 5.11 -0.39 -3.08
CA GLU A 60 5.33 0.04 -4.47
C GLU A 60 4.01 0.04 -5.26
N PHE A 61 3.27 -1.07 -5.19
CA PHE A 61 1.95 -1.16 -5.82
C PHE A 61 0.98 -0.10 -5.29
N ILE A 62 0.89 0.06 -3.97
CA ILE A 62 -0.05 1.01 -3.35
C ILE A 62 0.30 2.44 -3.75
N GLN A 63 1.57 2.81 -3.74
CA GLN A 63 2.04 4.15 -4.11
C GLN A 63 1.70 4.50 -5.56
N ALA A 64 1.90 3.56 -6.48
CA ALA A 64 1.59 3.76 -7.89
C ALA A 64 0.10 4.04 -8.16
N HIS A 65 -0.81 3.62 -7.26
CA HIS A 65 -2.26 3.66 -7.49
C HIS A 65 -3.04 4.51 -6.47
N CYS A 66 -2.46 4.92 -5.35
CA CYS A 66 -3.17 5.74 -4.35
C CYS A 66 -3.17 7.24 -4.68
N HIS A 67 -2.31 7.69 -5.61
CA HIS A 67 -2.16 9.10 -6.01
C HIS A 67 -1.92 10.07 -4.83
N GLU A 68 -1.45 9.56 -3.69
CA GLU A 68 -0.99 10.37 -2.57
C GLU A 68 0.53 10.59 -2.70
N PRO A 69 1.05 11.80 -2.41
CA PRO A 69 2.49 12.04 -2.44
C PRO A 69 3.20 11.16 -1.43
N ASP A 70 4.31 10.53 -1.83
CA ASP A 70 5.18 9.83 -0.90
C ASP A 70 5.95 10.86 -0.07
N LEU A 71 5.54 11.09 1.17
CA LEU A 71 6.19 12.05 2.09
C LEU A 71 7.58 11.59 2.58
N ARG A 72 8.21 10.65 1.88
CA ARG A 72 9.58 10.20 2.14
C ARG A 72 10.56 11.09 1.38
N GLY A 73 10.90 12.23 1.98
CA GLY A 73 11.93 13.13 1.47
C GLY A 73 11.42 14.53 1.12
N CYS A 74 11.18 15.33 2.14
CA CYS A 74 11.47 16.75 2.07
C CYS A 74 12.46 17.02 3.22
N GLU A 75 13.74 17.13 2.88
CA GLU A 75 14.69 17.93 3.67
C GLU A 75 14.54 19.39 3.26
#